data_AF-A0A8T6ZLZ0-F1
#
_entry.id   AF-A0A8T6ZLZ0-F1
#
_cell.length_a   1.000
_cell.length_b   1.000
_cell.length_c   1.000
_cell.angle_alpha   90.00
_cell.angle_beta   90.00
_cell.angle_gamma   90.00
#
_symmetry.space_group_name_H-M   'P 1'
#
loop_
_entity.id
_entity.type
_entity.pdbx_description
1 polymer ?
#
loop_
_entity_poly.entity_id
_entity_poly.type
_entity_poly.pdbx_seq_one_letter_code
_entity_poly.pdbx_strand_id
1 'polypeptide(L)' 'MAAHFKSIGVPYRPRYLPESALYQIFVKDPNGIMIELNFFGVEDISEWADEDVENYTTMPRGET' A
#
# COMPACT_ATOMS: atom_id res chain seq x y z
N MET A 1 -0.99 2.41 -10.45
CA MET A 1 -1.47 3.53 -9.60
C MET A 1 -0.33 4.13 -8.77
N ALA A 2 0.40 3.36 -7.98
CA ALA A 2 1.56 3.83 -7.20
C ALA A 2 2.59 4.62 -8.04
N ALA A 3 3.03 4.06 -9.18
CA ALA A 3 3.93 4.74 -10.12
C ALA A 3 3.40 6.10 -10.60
N HIS A 4 2.08 6.26 -10.76
CA HIS A 4 1.49 7.54 -11.14
C HIS A 4 1.60 8.56 -10.00
N PHE A 5 1.21 8.19 -8.77
CA PHE A 5 1.35 9.08 -7.61
C PHE A 5 2.81 9.54 -7.41
N LYS A 6 3.76 8.63 -7.57
CA LYS A 6 5.19 8.94 -7.57
C LYS A 6 5.56 9.95 -8.65
N SER A 7 5.08 9.76 -9.89
CA SER A 7 5.37 10.65 -11.01
C SER A 7 4.85 12.09 -10.84
N ILE A 8 3.77 12.27 -10.08
CA ILE A 8 3.16 13.59 -9.82
C ILE A 8 3.51 14.14 -8.42
N GLY A 9 4.38 13.48 -7.67
CA GLY A 9 4.82 13.92 -6.35
C GLY A 9 3.73 13.89 -5.28
N VAL A 10 2.71 13.05 -5.42
CA VAL A 10 1.67 12.85 -4.40
C VAL A 10 2.20 11.86 -3.36
N PRO A 11 2.30 12.22 -2.07
CA PRO A 11 2.67 11.28 -1.02
C PRO A 11 1.63 10.17 -0.89
N TYR A 12 2.09 8.93 -0.87
CA TYR A 12 1.25 7.75 -0.66
C TYR A 12 1.97 6.72 0.21
N ARG A 13 1.20 5.87 0.88
CA ARG A 13 1.71 4.74 1.65
C ARG A 13 1.09 3.44 1.10
N PRO A 14 1.87 2.60 0.41
CA PRO A 14 1.40 1.29 -0.03
C PRO A 14 1.51 0.25 1.11
N ARG A 15 0.52 -0.62 1.23
CA ARG A 15 0.47 -1.70 2.24
C ARG A 15 -0.04 -2.99 1.61
N TYR A 16 0.60 -4.11 1.92
CA TYR A 16 0.16 -5.43 1.47
C TYR A 16 -0.11 -6.37 2.64
N LEU A 17 -1.31 -6.95 2.63
CA LEU A 17 -1.81 -7.90 3.62
C LEU A 17 -2.08 -9.25 2.92
N PRO A 18 -1.10 -10.18 2.90
CA PRO A 18 -1.20 -11.44 2.15
C PRO A 18 -2.33 -12.34 2.66
N GLU A 19 -2.58 -12.36 3.97
CA GLU A 19 -3.62 -13.21 4.58
C GLU A 19 -5.05 -12.85 4.15
N SER A 20 -5.26 -11.61 3.70
CA SER A 20 -6.54 -11.12 3.21
C SER A 20 -6.55 -10.91 1.70
N ALA A 21 -5.49 -11.33 0.99
CA ALA A 21 -5.27 -11.03 -0.42
C ALA A 21 -5.57 -9.56 -0.76
N LEU A 22 -5.04 -8.65 0.05
CA LEU A 22 -5.43 -7.24 0.04
C LEU A 22 -4.21 -6.34 -0.13
N TYR A 23 -4.21 -5.57 -1.21
CA TYR A 23 -3.28 -4.48 -1.43
C TYR A 23 -3.98 -3.14 -1.24
N GLN A 24 -3.30 -2.20 -0.59
CA GLN A 24 -3.88 -0.94 -0.18
C GLN A 24 -2.95 0.22 -0.51
N ILE A 25 -3.53 1.35 -0.86
CA ILE A 25 -2.82 2.62 -0.98
C ILE A 25 -3.54 3.65 -0.14
N PHE A 26 -2.81 4.23 0.81
CA PHE A 26 -3.26 5.36 1.61
C PHE A 26 -2.75 6.66 1.00
N VAL A 27 -3.66 7.61 0.78
CA VAL A 27 -3.34 8.96 0.33
C VAL A 27 -4.03 9.94 1.26
N LYS A 28 -3.35 11.04 1.59
CA LYS A 28 -3.95 12.14 2.36
C LYS A 28 -4.15 13.32 1.43
N ASP A 29 -5.39 13.79 1.31
CA ASP A 29 -5.67 15.00 0.53
C ASP A 29 -5.15 16.26 1.26
N PRO A 30 -5.10 17.42 0.59
CA PRO A 30 -4.66 18.68 1.21
C PRO A 30 -5.54 19.15 2.40
N ASN A 31 -6.78 18.69 2.49
CA ASN A 31 -7.70 19.00 3.59
C ASN A 31 -7.52 18.04 4.78
N GLY A 32 -6.65 17.04 4.63
CA GLY A 32 -6.35 16.04 5.63
C GLY A 32 -7.27 14.82 5.63
N ILE A 33 -8.14 14.68 4.63
CA ILE A 33 -8.97 13.49 4.42
C ILE A 33 -8.08 12.33 3.99
N MET A 34 -8.18 11.22 4.71
CA MET A 34 -7.52 9.97 4.34
C MET A 34 -8.37 9.21 3.34
N ILE A 35 -7.80 8.92 2.18
CA ILE A 35 -8.38 8.07 1.15
C ILE A 35 -7.63 6.74 1.20
N GLU A 36 -8.38 5.65 1.37
CA GLU A 36 -7.88 4.29 1.33
C GLU A 36 -8.42 3.61 0.06
N LEU A 37 -7.50 3.25 -0.83
CA LEU A 37 -7.82 2.47 -2.03
C LEU A 37 -7.53 1.01 -1.76
N ASN A 38 -8.59 0.18 -1.77
CA ASN A 38 -8.51 -1.25 -1.49
C ASN A 38 -8.60 -2.07 -2.78
N PHE A 39 -7.62 -2.96 -2.98
CA PHE A 39 -7.54 -3.90 -4.09
C PHE A 39 -7.56 -5.32 -3.53
N PHE A 40 -8.73 -5.96 -3.62
CA PHE A 40 -8.97 -7.32 -3.14
C PHE A 40 -8.56 -8.37 -4.18
N GLY A 41 -8.25 -9.59 -3.71
CA GLY A 41 -7.84 -10.69 -4.57
C GLY A 41 -6.42 -10.55 -5.14
N VAL A 42 -5.58 -9.75 -4.47
CA VAL A 42 -4.17 -9.60 -4.81
C VAL A 42 -3.37 -10.64 -4.04
N GLU A 43 -2.77 -11.58 -4.76
CA GLU A 43 -1.95 -12.66 -4.18
C GLU A 43 -0.44 -12.43 -4.35
N ASP A 44 -0.05 -11.69 -5.39
CA ASP A 44 1.33 -11.34 -5.68
C ASP A 44 1.42 -9.85 -6.02
N ILE A 45 2.40 -9.16 -5.45
CA ILE A 45 2.68 -7.75 -5.68
C ILE A 45 4.04 -7.53 -6.36
N SER A 46 4.75 -8.59 -6.74
CA SER A 46 6.14 -8.55 -7.23
C SER A 46 6.37 -7.58 -8.39
N GLU A 47 5.38 -7.40 -9.27
CA GLU A 47 5.45 -6.48 -10.40
C GLU A 47 5.11 -5.01 -10.06
N TRP A 48 4.53 -4.73 -8.89
CA TRP A 48 3.96 -3.40 -8.55
C TRP A 48 4.40 -2.87 -7.19
N ALA A 49 5.07 -3.70 -6.40
CA ALA A 49 5.70 -3.35 -5.14
C ALA A 49 6.91 -2.46 -5.39
N ASP A 50 6.77 -1.16 -5.10
CA ASP A 50 7.94 -0.31 -4.86
C ASP A 50 8.70 -0.80 -3.62
N GLU A 51 9.99 -0.43 -3.50
CA GLU A 51 10.83 -0.79 -2.34
C GLU A 51 10.22 -0.36 -0.98
N ASP A 52 9.38 0.67 -1.00
CA ASP A 52 8.74 1.25 0.19
C ASP A 52 7.42 0.57 0.59
N VAL A 53 7.05 -0.56 -0.03
CA VAL A 53 5.81 -1.27 0.35
C VAL A 53 5.94 -1.91 1.74
N GLU A 54 4.94 -1.64 2.58
CA GLU A 54 4.80 -2.36 3.84
C GLU A 54 4.25 -3.76 3.57
N ASN A 55 5.16 -4.72 3.38
CA ASN A 55 4.83 -6.10 3.13
C ASN A 55 4.74 -6.89 4.44
N TYR A 56 3.53 -7.21 4.87
CA TYR A 56 3.28 -7.95 6.11
C TYR A 56 3.62 -9.44 6.03
N THR A 57 4.09 -9.93 4.88
CA THR A 57 4.75 -11.25 4.79
C THR A 57 6.09 -11.25 5.54
N THR A 58 6.80 -10.13 5.51
CA THR A 58 8.19 -10.04 5.97
C THR A 58 8.38 -9.14 7.19
N MET A 59 7.37 -8.36 7.55
CA MET A 59 7.44 -7.51 8.74
C MET A 59 7.25 -8.32 10.03
N PRO A 60 8.09 -8.10 11.06
CA PRO A 60 7.89 -8.73 12.35
C PRO A 60 6.54 -8.28 12.92
N ARG A 61 5.69 -9.25 13.26
CA ARG A 61 4.45 -8.95 14.00
C ARG A 61 4.85 -8.44 15.36
N GLY A 62 4.31 -7.29 15.76
CA GLY A 62 4.41 -6.85 17.15
C GLY A 62 3.83 -7.94 18.04
N GLU A 63 4.64 -8.49 18.94
CA GLU A 63 4.17 -9.37 20.00
C GLU A 63 3.06 -8.64 20.78
N THR A 64 1.94 -9.32 20.96
CA THR A 64 0.75 -8.82 21.65
C THR A 64 0.91 -8.98 23.16
#